data_AF-A0A4V2A0V6-F1
#
_entry.id   AF-A0A4V2A0V6-F1
#
_cell.length_a   1.000
_cell.length_b   1.000
_cell.length_c   1.000
_cell.angle_alpha   90.00
_cell.angle_beta   90.00
_cell.angle_gamma   90.00
#
_symmetry.space_group_name_H-M   'P 1'
#
loop_
_entity.id
_entity.type
_entity.pdbx_description
1 polymer ?
#
loop_
_entity_poly.entity_id
_entity_poly.type
_entity_poly.pdbx_seq_one_letter_code
_entity_poly.pdbx_strand_id
1 'polypeptide(L)'
;MFHLLQADITRAVQDVQGAGSYLPVALQFLFAFGMIGTLMGVTHLLGPKRKTADKLENFASGIESHGAARQPMAIKYFLVAILFVLFDVEVIFFYPYAVNFRGLGWDGFVAVVMFVAFFLCGFIYCVKKGALKWED
;
A
#
# COMPACT_ATOMS: atom_id res chain seq x y z
N MET A 1 -36.31 12.92 -27.77
CA MET A 1 -35.12 13.73 -27.42
C MET A 1 -34.40 13.18 -26.19
N PHE A 2 -35.08 12.95 -25.06
CA PHE A 2 -34.48 12.38 -23.83
C PHE A 2 -33.86 10.98 -24.03
N HIS A 3 -34.48 10.13 -24.86
CA HIS A 3 -33.98 8.79 -25.18
C HIS A 3 -32.65 8.76 -25.97
N LEU A 4 -32.36 9.79 -26.76
CA LEU A 4 -31.10 9.88 -27.52
C LEU A 4 -29.94 10.28 -26.61
N LEU A 5 -30.20 11.21 -25.67
CA LEU A 5 -29.21 11.65 -24.68
C LEU A 5 -28.80 10.51 -23.72
N GLN A 6 -29.73 9.60 -23.40
CA GLN A 6 -29.46 8.44 -22.56
C GLN A 6 -28.68 7.33 -23.31
N ALA A 7 -28.89 7.19 -24.62
CA ALA A 7 -28.13 6.27 -25.46
C ALA A 7 -26.66 6.71 -25.62
N ASP A 8 -26.42 8.01 -25.77
CA ASP A 8 -25.06 8.57 -25.84
C ASP A 8 -24.30 8.40 -24.51
N ILE A 9 -24.96 8.63 -23.37
CA ILE A 9 -24.36 8.39 -22.05
C ILE A 9 -24.02 6.91 -21.86
N THR A 10 -24.91 6.00 -22.28
CA THR A 10 -24.68 4.55 -22.13
C THR A 10 -23.49 4.09 -22.99
N ARG A 11 -23.32 4.65 -24.19
CA ARG A 11 -22.16 4.37 -25.06
C ARG A 11 -20.85 4.96 -24.51
N ALA A 12 -20.88 6.20 -24.01
CA ALA A 12 -19.72 6.79 -23.36
C ALA A 12 -19.27 6.01 -22.11
N VAL A 13 -20.21 5.46 -21.34
CA VAL A 13 -19.92 4.59 -20.19
C VAL A 13 -19.35 3.24 -20.63
N GLN A 14 -19.85 2.64 -21.72
CA GLN A 14 -19.27 1.42 -22.30
C GLN A 14 -17.83 1.63 -22.81
N ASP A 15 -17.53 2.80 -23.40
CA ASP A 15 -16.16 3.15 -23.81
C ASP A 15 -15.21 3.24 -22.60
N VAL A 16 -15.67 3.81 -21.48
CA VAL A 16 -14.89 3.89 -20.22
C VAL A 16 -14.73 2.52 -19.53
N GLN A 17 -15.63 1.57 -19.77
CA GLN A 17 -15.59 0.23 -19.17
C GLN A 17 -14.89 -0.83 -20.04
N GLY A 18 -14.51 -0.48 -21.27
CA GLY A 18 -13.72 -1.37 -22.14
C GLY A 18 -12.29 -1.59 -21.61
N ALA A 19 -11.68 -2.73 -21.94
CA ALA A 19 -10.29 -3.04 -21.57
C ALA A 19 -9.28 -1.95 -22.01
N GLY A 20 -9.62 -1.18 -23.07
CA GLY A 20 -8.83 -0.03 -23.53
C GLY A 20 -8.74 1.13 -22.54
N SER A 21 -9.64 1.24 -21.58
CA SER A 21 -9.64 2.31 -20.57
C SER A 21 -8.60 2.12 -19.47
N TYR A 22 -8.04 0.91 -19.34
CA TYR A 22 -6.89 0.64 -18.47
C TYR A 22 -5.56 0.87 -19.18
N LEU A 23 -5.55 1.09 -20.50
CA LEU A 23 -4.35 1.32 -21.30
C LEU A 23 -3.54 2.53 -20.80
N PRO A 24 -4.14 3.70 -20.46
CA PRO A 24 -3.39 4.83 -19.92
C PRO A 24 -2.68 4.51 -18.60
N VAL A 25 -3.31 3.70 -17.73
CA VAL A 25 -2.71 3.28 -16.45
C VAL A 25 -1.51 2.37 -16.70
N ALA A 26 -1.64 1.40 -17.60
CA ALA A 26 -0.54 0.51 -17.98
C ALA A 26 0.64 1.28 -18.61
N LEU A 27 0.35 2.25 -19.49
CA LEU A 27 1.36 3.12 -20.08
C LEU A 27 2.07 3.97 -19.01
N GLN A 28 1.35 4.47 -18.01
CA GLN A 28 1.95 5.24 -16.92
C GLN A 28 2.93 4.39 -16.10
N PHE A 29 2.56 3.15 -15.76
CA PHE A 29 3.49 2.22 -15.10
C PHE A 29 4.71 1.92 -15.97
N LEU A 30 4.50 1.64 -17.26
CA LEU A 30 5.59 1.36 -18.19
C LEU A 30 6.55 2.55 -18.32
N PHE A 31 6.03 3.78 -18.39
CA PHE A 31 6.83 4.98 -18.42
C PHE A 31 7.59 5.19 -17.10
N ALA A 32 6.96 4.96 -15.95
CA ALA A 32 7.60 5.08 -14.65
C ALA A 32 8.76 4.08 -14.49
N PHE A 33 8.53 2.79 -14.79
CA PHE A 33 9.59 1.78 -14.76
C PHE A 33 10.67 2.04 -15.80
N GLY A 34 10.28 2.46 -17.01
CA GLY A 34 11.20 2.84 -18.08
C GLY A 34 12.11 4.00 -17.69
N MET A 35 11.54 5.03 -17.06
CA MET A 35 12.30 6.17 -16.53
C MET A 35 13.31 5.72 -15.47
N ILE A 36 12.87 4.95 -14.46
CA ILE A 36 13.75 4.44 -13.40
C ILE A 36 14.89 3.62 -13.99
N GLY A 37 14.58 2.70 -14.91
CA GLY A 37 15.57 1.87 -15.59
C GLY A 37 16.57 2.68 -16.43
N THR A 38 16.07 3.68 -17.17
CA THR A 38 16.91 4.57 -17.98
C THR A 38 17.84 5.39 -17.11
N LEU A 39 17.34 6.01 -16.03
CA LEU A 39 18.16 6.80 -15.11
C LEU A 39 19.22 5.92 -14.43
N MET A 40 18.86 4.72 -13.99
CA MET A 40 19.82 3.79 -13.38
C MET A 40 20.90 3.35 -14.39
N GLY A 41 20.52 3.08 -15.64
CA GLY A 41 21.44 2.73 -16.72
C GLY A 41 22.39 3.87 -17.09
N VAL A 42 21.85 5.09 -17.26
CA VAL A 42 22.60 6.31 -17.58
C VAL A 42 23.59 6.63 -16.47
N THR A 43 23.16 6.57 -15.21
CA THR A 43 24.03 6.78 -14.03
C THR A 43 25.17 5.75 -13.99
N HIS A 44 24.87 4.49 -14.30
CA HIS A 44 25.90 3.45 -14.33
C HIS A 44 26.86 3.58 -15.53
N LEU A 45 26.45 4.20 -16.64
CA LEU A 45 27.30 4.38 -17.82
C LEU A 45 28.20 5.63 -17.71
N LEU A 46 27.65 6.75 -17.22
CA LEU A 46 28.37 8.02 -17.10
C LEU A 46 29.15 8.15 -15.78
N GLY A 47 28.79 7.38 -14.74
CA GLY A 47 29.43 7.44 -13.43
C GLY A 47 30.84 6.83 -13.41
N PRO A 48 31.82 7.47 -12.74
CA PRO A 48 33.17 6.92 -12.61
C PRO A 48 33.17 5.63 -11.78
N LYS A 49 33.49 4.51 -12.43
CA LYS A 49 33.53 3.19 -11.78
C LYS A 49 34.88 2.95 -11.09
N ARG A 50 35.04 3.43 -9.86
CA ARG A 50 36.17 3.03 -8.99
C ARG A 50 35.71 2.01 -7.96
N LYS A 51 35.88 0.72 -8.29
CA LYS A 51 35.71 -0.40 -7.36
C LYS A 51 37.04 -0.64 -6.66
N THR A 52 37.11 -0.30 -5.38
CA THR A 52 38.26 -0.57 -4.49
C THR A 52 37.75 -1.48 -3.38
N ALA A 53 38.57 -2.41 -2.89
CA ALA A 53 38.17 -3.36 -1.84
C ALA A 53 37.54 -2.65 -0.64
N ASP A 54 38.20 -1.59 -0.15
CA ASP A 54 37.76 -0.73 0.94
C ASP A 54 36.39 -0.04 0.70
N LYS A 55 36.04 0.29 -0.56
CA LYS A 55 34.72 0.86 -0.91
C LYS A 55 33.59 -0.17 -0.95
N LEU A 56 33.92 -1.45 -1.04
CA LEU A 56 32.96 -2.54 -1.15
C LEU A 56 32.71 -3.23 0.20
N GLU A 57 33.45 -2.84 1.24
CA GLU A 57 33.21 -3.31 2.59
C GLU A 57 31.97 -2.65 3.20
N ASN A 58 31.31 -3.39 4.10
CA ASN A 58 30.14 -2.88 4.81
C ASN A 58 30.59 -1.74 5.75
N PHE A 59 29.84 -0.64 5.72
CA PHE A 59 30.13 0.50 6.59
C PHE A 59 29.97 0.12 8.07
N ALA A 60 31.08 0.03 8.79
CA ALA A 60 31.14 -0.31 10.22
C ALA A 60 31.89 0.77 11.04
N SER A 61 31.78 2.05 10.63
CA SER A 61 32.42 3.20 11.28
C SER A 61 33.96 3.08 11.42
N GLY A 62 34.62 2.34 10.51
CA GLY A 62 36.07 2.14 10.52
C GLY A 62 36.56 0.99 11.41
N ILE A 63 35.64 0.17 11.95
CA ILE A 63 35.96 -1.04 12.72
C ILE A 63 35.72 -2.26 11.82
N GLU A 64 36.59 -3.25 11.90
CA GLU A 64 36.43 -4.52 11.20
C GLU A 64 35.08 -5.18 11.58
N SER A 65 34.29 -5.58 10.59
CA SER A 65 33.00 -6.22 10.84
C SER A 65 33.23 -7.62 11.43
N HIS A 66 32.94 -7.77 12.73
CA HIS A 66 33.09 -9.04 13.44
C HIS A 66 31.72 -9.66 13.76
N GLY A 67 31.56 -10.94 13.45
CA GLY A 67 30.41 -11.75 13.84
C GLY A 67 29.37 -11.99 12.74
N ALA A 68 28.34 -12.75 13.08
CA ALA A 68 27.20 -12.99 12.19
C ALA A 68 26.21 -11.82 12.28
N ALA A 69 25.90 -11.20 11.14
CA ALA A 69 24.89 -10.13 11.02
C ALA A 69 23.44 -10.59 11.30
N ARG A 70 23.24 -11.86 11.67
CA ARG A 70 21.94 -12.43 12.02
C ARG A 70 21.68 -12.23 13.51
N GLN A 71 21.06 -11.10 13.83
CA GLN A 71 20.43 -10.89 15.13
C GLN A 71 18.94 -11.23 15.03
N PRO A 72 18.34 -11.82 16.08
CA PRO A 72 16.90 -12.02 16.11
C PRO A 72 16.19 -10.66 16.01
N MET A 73 15.36 -10.51 14.98
CA MET A 73 14.55 -9.31 14.80
C MET A 73 13.52 -9.22 15.92
N ALA A 74 13.29 -8.01 16.44
CA ALA A 74 12.35 -7.81 17.53
C ALA A 74 10.93 -8.25 17.14
N ILE A 75 10.27 -9.01 18.00
CA ILE A 75 8.90 -9.49 17.80
C ILE A 75 7.91 -8.32 17.62
N LYS A 76 8.27 -7.13 18.10
CA LYS A 76 7.49 -5.88 17.99
C LYS A 76 7.06 -5.56 16.54
N TYR A 77 7.92 -5.79 15.56
CA TYR A 77 7.59 -5.57 14.14
C TYR A 77 6.46 -6.49 13.67
N PHE A 78 6.40 -7.71 14.20
CA PHE A 78 5.36 -8.67 13.87
C PHE A 78 4.00 -8.29 14.46
N LEU A 79 3.96 -7.75 15.68
CA LEU A 79 2.72 -7.27 16.30
C LEU A 79 2.10 -6.12 15.50
N VAL A 80 2.93 -5.17 15.06
CA VAL A 80 2.48 -4.06 14.21
C VAL A 80 2.00 -4.56 12.85
N ALA A 81 2.72 -5.52 12.23
CA ALA A 81 2.33 -6.09 10.94
C ALA A 81 0.97 -6.80 11.00
N ILE A 82 0.72 -7.64 12.00
CA ILE A 82 -0.58 -8.30 12.16
C ILE A 82 -1.68 -7.27 12.38
N LEU A 83 -1.43 -6.26 13.22
CA LEU A 83 -2.40 -5.20 13.48
C LEU A 83 -2.74 -4.41 12.20
N PHE A 84 -1.73 -4.08 11.39
CA PHE A 84 -1.91 -3.42 10.10
C PHE A 84 -2.75 -4.26 9.14
N VAL A 85 -2.46 -5.55 9.00
CA VAL A 85 -3.25 -6.45 8.15
C VAL A 85 -4.70 -6.53 8.61
N LEU A 86 -4.93 -6.56 9.93
CA LEU A 86 -6.28 -6.60 10.49
C LEU A 86 -7.07 -5.32 10.17
N PHE A 87 -6.44 -4.15 10.28
CA PHE A 87 -7.05 -2.88 9.89
C PHE A 87 -7.23 -2.72 8.38
N ASP A 88 -6.31 -3.22 7.57
CA ASP A 88 -6.44 -3.20 6.10
C ASP A 88 -7.64 -4.03 5.64
N VAL A 89 -7.84 -5.19 6.29
CA VAL A 89 -9.03 -6.02 6.10
C VAL A 89 -10.32 -5.32 6.57
N GLU A 90 -10.26 -4.47 7.60
CA GLU A 90 -11.43 -3.68 8.01
C GLU A 90 -11.86 -2.71 6.90
N VAL A 91 -10.89 -2.03 6.27
CA VAL A 91 -11.15 -1.04 5.23
C VAL A 91 -11.72 -1.67 3.96
N ILE A 92 -11.29 -2.88 3.58
CA ILE A 92 -11.88 -3.56 2.41
C ILE A 92 -13.38 -3.84 2.61
N PHE A 93 -13.83 -4.09 3.85
CA PHE A 93 -15.26 -4.25 4.16
C PHE A 93 -16.04 -2.92 4.09
N PHE A 94 -15.38 -1.78 4.25
CA PHE A 94 -16.02 -0.47 4.06
C PHE A 94 -16.19 -0.10 2.59
N TYR A 95 -15.41 -0.68 1.68
CA TYR A 95 -15.47 -0.31 0.27
C TYR A 95 -16.85 -0.53 -0.38
N PRO A 96 -17.51 -1.71 -0.24
CA PRO A 96 -18.84 -1.94 -0.80
C PRO A 96 -19.91 -1.03 -0.19
N TYR A 97 -19.79 -0.74 1.11
CA TYR A 97 -20.68 0.17 1.81
C TYR A 97 -20.51 1.61 1.32
N ALA A 98 -19.27 2.09 1.19
CA ALA A 98 -18.98 3.45 0.73
C ALA A 98 -19.50 3.69 -0.69
N VAL A 99 -19.37 2.70 -1.58
CA VAL A 99 -19.89 2.77 -2.95
C VAL A 99 -21.43 2.79 -2.98
N ASN A 100 -22.10 2.05 -2.09
CA ASN A 100 -23.57 1.91 -2.08
C ASN A 100 -24.25 2.66 -0.93
N PHE A 101 -23.60 3.68 -0.36
CA PHE A 101 -24.06 4.39 0.84
C PHE A 101 -25.51 4.89 0.72
N ARG A 102 -25.89 5.39 -0.47
CA ARG A 102 -27.24 5.92 -0.74
C ARG A 102 -28.32 4.84 -0.77
N GLY A 103 -27.99 3.61 -1.15
CA GLY A 103 -28.96 2.51 -1.27
C GLY A 103 -29.22 1.78 0.05
N LEU A 104 -28.22 1.77 0.94
CA LEU A 104 -28.29 1.07 2.24
C LEU A 104 -28.93 1.91 3.35
N GLY A 105 -29.02 3.23 3.18
CA GLY A 105 -29.73 4.13 4.09
C GLY A 105 -29.25 4.01 5.55
N TRP A 106 -30.19 4.07 6.49
CA TRP A 106 -29.90 4.05 7.93
C TRP A 106 -29.46 2.67 8.43
N ASP A 107 -29.98 1.59 7.86
CA ASP A 107 -29.65 0.23 8.29
C ASP A 107 -28.19 -0.12 8.01
N GLY A 108 -27.67 0.24 6.83
CA GLY A 108 -26.26 0.06 6.54
C GLY A 108 -25.36 0.96 7.39
N PHE A 109 -25.81 2.16 7.74
CA PHE A 109 -25.07 3.03 8.65
C PHE A 109 -24.91 2.41 10.03
N VAL A 110 -25.99 1.87 10.61
CA VAL A 110 -25.93 1.17 11.91
C VAL A 110 -25.02 -0.06 11.83
N ALA A 111 -25.10 -0.83 10.74
CA ALA A 111 -24.25 -2.01 10.54
C ALA A 111 -22.76 -1.66 10.51
N VAL A 112 -22.37 -0.59 9.80
CA VAL A 112 -20.97 -0.14 9.73
C VAL A 112 -20.49 0.43 11.06
N VAL A 113 -21.32 1.23 11.73
CA VAL A 113 -20.97 1.76 13.06
C VAL A 113 -20.76 0.62 14.07
N MET A 114 -21.63 -0.39 14.07
CA MET A 114 -21.47 -1.57 14.92
C MET A 114 -20.18 -2.33 14.61
N PHE A 115 -19.87 -2.51 13.32
CA PHE A 115 -18.66 -3.19 12.87
C PHE A 115 -17.39 -2.44 13.30
N VAL A 116 -17.31 -1.13 13.06
CA VAL A 116 -16.21 -0.26 13.52
C VAL A 116 -16.07 -0.36 15.04
N ALA A 117 -17.17 -0.25 15.79
CA ALA A 117 -17.12 -0.29 17.25
C ALA A 117 -16.56 -1.61 17.80
N PHE A 118 -16.89 -2.73 17.14
CA PHE A 118 -16.36 -4.05 17.51
C PHE A 118 -14.83 -4.12 17.30
N PHE A 119 -14.34 -3.67 16.14
CA PHE A 119 -12.91 -3.62 15.84
C PHE A 119 -12.15 -2.64 16.74
N LEU A 120 -12.74 -1.47 17.02
CA LEU A 120 -12.19 -0.47 17.91
C LEU A 120 -12.02 -1.00 19.35
N CYS A 121 -12.97 -1.82 19.82
CA CYS A 121 -12.85 -2.50 21.11
C CYS A 121 -11.63 -3.45 21.15
N GLY A 122 -11.44 -4.24 20.09
CA GLY A 122 -10.27 -5.11 19.93
C GLY A 122 -8.96 -4.31 19.87
N PHE A 123 -8.95 -3.19 19.17
CA PHE A 123 -7.80 -2.28 19.12
C PHE A 123 -7.45 -1.72 20.49
N ILE A 124 -8.44 -1.19 21.22
CA ILE A 124 -8.24 -0.67 22.59
C ILE A 124 -7.67 -1.76 23.50
N TYR A 125 -8.14 -3.01 23.37
CA TYR A 125 -7.58 -4.13 24.11
C TYR A 125 -6.09 -4.37 23.77
N CYS A 126 -5.73 -4.39 22.49
CA CYS A 126 -4.35 -4.54 22.04
C CYS A 126 -3.44 -3.41 22.54
N VAL A 127 -3.92 -2.17 22.51
CA VAL A 127 -3.21 -0.99 23.04
C VAL A 127 -2.99 -1.15 24.54
N LYS A 128 -4.04 -1.51 25.30
CA LYS A 128 -3.95 -1.74 26.75
C LYS A 128 -2.99 -2.88 27.12
N LYS A 129 -2.87 -3.90 26.27
CA LYS A 129 -1.93 -5.02 26.44
C LYS A 129 -0.48 -4.64 26.12
N GLY A 130 -0.21 -3.41 25.67
CA GLY A 130 1.13 -2.93 25.38
C GLY A 130 1.71 -3.47 24.07
N ALA A 131 0.87 -3.98 23.16
CA ALA A 131 1.31 -4.51 21.86
C ALA A 131 2.06 -3.48 21.00
N LEU A 132 1.85 -2.19 21.27
CA LEU A 132 2.41 -1.05 20.55
C LEU A 132 3.54 -0.34 21.30
N LYS A 133 4.02 -0.90 22.42
CA LYS A 133 5.15 -0.32 23.15
C LYS A 133 6.46 -0.56 22.40
N TRP A 134 7.00 0.53 21.84
CA TRP A 134 8.28 0.51 21.13
C TRP A 134 9.49 0.60 22.05
N GLU A 135 9.35 1.36 23.14
CA GLU A 135 10.39 1.60 24.13
C GLU A 135 9.83 1.27 25.53
N ASP A 136 10.60 0.50 26.29
CA ASP A 136 10.65 0.52 27.75
C ASP A 136 12.13 0.79 28.11
#